data_AF-A0A920TB16-F1
#
_entry.id   AF-A0A920TB16-F1
#
_cell.length_a   1.000
_cell.length_b   1.000
_cell.length_c   1.000
_cell.angle_alpha   90.00
_cell.angle_beta   90.00
_cell.angle_gamma   90.00
#
_symmetry.space_group_name_H-M   'P 1'
#
loop_
_entity.id
_entity.type
_entity.pdbx_description
1 polymer ?
#
loop_
_entity_poly.entity_id
_entity_poly.type
_entity_poly.pdbx_seq_one_letter_code
_entity_poly.pdbx_strand_id
1 'polypeptide(L)'
;MAYTVVHEAMHTFGLFHTKGTTPEERLLSSGDTIRHGSVTRETDNIVTRFDLQLHSGGALVNNYEVLASDPDIGLRDSNRDGVPDFAYVTGTGAHDLITLTDLGGGVTQVQIDAFYDSAMTDLIRSDSYTITDGIDTEGGIVIDSSVGDDMVQIEAAVTANVLVHGGQGDDVIESGSGNDRLFGEDGNDVISGGAGHDWLSGGDGSDVLDGNDGSDVVVGGSGNDTMHGNAGRDVLFGNDGDDRLFGDSDDDWLLGGAGNDFLTGGFGNDFVWGDLGNDVLSGNSGRDVLDGGSGNDLLLGGLDNDRLLGGPGNDRIYGGDGDDVLNGQDGNDRMYGGNGSDRMFGGSGNDRMDGQDGNDLMFGELGNDLMLGGNGNDIMVGGSGNDIMAGQDGNDIMLGNSGSDFMFGGSGNDILIGGADADLIFGGPGVDLIFS
;
A
#
# COMPACT_ATOMS: atom_id res chain seq x y z
N MET A 1 29.55 -19.18 -26.50
CA MET A 1 28.08 -19.22 -26.56
C MET A 1 27.66 -18.14 -27.53
N ALA A 2 26.72 -18.43 -28.43
CA ALA A 2 26.44 -17.60 -29.61
C ALA A 2 25.27 -16.66 -29.32
N TYR A 3 25.52 -15.37 -29.36
CA TYR A 3 24.49 -14.34 -29.39
C TYR A 3 24.10 -14.11 -30.85
N THR A 4 22.81 -14.10 -31.14
CA THR A 4 22.30 -13.66 -32.44
C THR A 4 21.69 -12.30 -32.23
N VAL A 5 22.39 -11.25 -32.65
CA VAL A 5 21.81 -9.91 -32.75
C VAL A 5 20.99 -9.91 -34.05
N VAL A 6 19.67 -9.95 -33.93
CA VAL A 6 18.77 -9.64 -35.05
C VAL A 6 18.48 -8.15 -34.96
N HIS A 7 19.24 -7.36 -35.69
CA HIS A 7 18.97 -5.94 -35.87
C HIS A 7 18.05 -5.78 -37.08
N GLU A 8 16.77 -5.51 -36.84
CA GLU A 8 15.88 -4.93 -37.85
C GLU A 8 15.51 -3.51 -37.44
N ALA A 9 16.47 -2.59 -37.49
CA ALA A 9 16.13 -1.18 -37.56
C ALA A 9 16.00 -0.79 -39.04
N MET A 10 14.79 -0.44 -39.46
CA MET A 10 14.57 0.28 -40.71
C MET A 10 15.05 1.73 -40.54
N HIS A 11 16.36 1.95 -40.46
CA HIS A 11 16.92 3.29 -40.62
C HIS A 11 16.89 3.67 -42.11
N THR A 12 16.36 4.84 -42.43
CA THR A 12 16.54 5.44 -43.75
C THR A 12 17.92 6.11 -43.78
N PHE A 13 18.92 5.45 -44.36
CA PHE A 13 20.25 6.03 -44.54
C PHE A 13 20.29 6.88 -45.81
N GLY A 14 20.45 8.19 -45.67
CA GLY A 14 20.77 9.11 -46.77
C GLY A 14 22.28 9.40 -46.81
N LEU A 15 22.96 9.01 -47.88
CA LEU A 15 24.36 9.41 -48.16
C LEU A 15 24.36 10.56 -49.18
N PHE A 16 24.97 11.70 -48.84
CA PHE A 16 25.20 12.79 -49.78
C PHE A 16 26.56 12.63 -50.47
N HIS A 17 26.58 12.67 -51.81
CA HIS A 17 27.81 12.81 -52.59
C HIS A 17 27.82 14.15 -53.29
N THR A 18 28.68 15.09 -52.88
CA THR A 18 28.82 16.36 -53.60
C THR A 18 29.80 16.23 -54.75
N LYS A 19 29.29 15.73 -55.89
CA LYS A 19 29.93 16.00 -57.18
C LYS A 19 28.92 16.46 -58.22
N GLY A 20 28.51 17.72 -58.10
CA GLY A 20 27.75 18.44 -59.13
C GLY A 20 26.23 18.34 -58.99
N THR A 21 25.62 19.49 -58.67
CA THR A 21 24.21 19.90 -58.88
C THR A 21 23.14 18.82 -59.13
N THR A 22 22.84 18.00 -58.13
CA THR A 22 21.52 17.71 -57.52
C THR A 22 21.69 16.53 -56.53
N PRO A 23 21.13 16.55 -55.31
CA PRO A 23 21.28 15.42 -54.38
C PRO A 23 20.52 14.20 -54.90
N GLU A 24 21.19 13.06 -55.01
CA GLU A 24 20.54 11.75 -55.20
C GLU A 24 20.70 10.96 -53.90
N GLU A 25 19.58 10.62 -53.26
CA GLU A 25 19.55 9.67 -52.14
C GLU A 25 19.88 8.26 -52.66
N ARG A 26 20.85 7.59 -52.02
CA ARG A 26 21.10 6.16 -52.24
C ARG A 26 20.77 5.38 -50.98
N LEU A 27 19.72 4.56 -51.07
CA LEU A 27 19.39 3.53 -50.09
C LEU A 27 20.45 2.42 -50.09
N LEU A 28 20.76 1.86 -48.92
CA LEU A 28 21.60 0.67 -48.80
C LEU A 28 20.99 -0.48 -49.61
N SER A 29 21.83 -1.19 -50.35
CA SER A 29 21.43 -2.32 -51.19
C SER A 29 21.81 -3.63 -50.53
N SER A 30 21.25 -4.76 -50.99
CA SER A 30 21.42 -6.10 -50.40
C SER A 30 22.86 -6.66 -50.41
N GLY A 31 23.86 -5.88 -50.85
CA GLY A 31 25.28 -6.22 -50.81
C GLY A 31 26.15 -5.28 -49.98
N ASP A 32 25.58 -4.21 -49.41
CA ASP A 32 26.29 -3.31 -48.51
C ASP A 32 26.39 -3.97 -47.12
N THR A 33 27.56 -3.94 -46.48
CA THR A 33 27.76 -4.58 -45.17
C THR A 33 28.40 -3.63 -44.18
N ILE A 34 27.82 -3.55 -42.98
CA ILE A 34 28.40 -2.90 -41.81
C ILE A 34 29.05 -4.00 -40.97
N ARG A 35 30.32 -3.84 -40.61
CA ARG A 35 31.00 -4.75 -39.69
C ARG A 35 31.50 -3.99 -38.47
N HIS A 36 31.33 -4.61 -37.31
CA HIS A 36 31.84 -4.07 -36.06
C HIS A 36 33.38 -4.16 -36.06
N GLY A 37 34.06 -3.02 -36.01
CA GLY A 37 35.51 -2.91 -36.16
C GLY A 37 36.24 -3.08 -34.82
N SER A 38 35.89 -2.28 -33.82
CA SER A 38 36.42 -2.37 -32.45
C SER A 38 35.77 -1.34 -31.52
N VAL A 39 35.69 -1.65 -30.22
CA VAL A 39 35.40 -0.67 -29.17
C VAL A 39 36.70 -0.34 -28.44
N THR A 40 37.07 0.93 -28.38
CA THR A 40 38.27 1.40 -27.69
C THR A 40 37.94 2.60 -26.81
N ARG A 41 38.41 2.58 -25.56
CA ARG A 41 38.31 3.74 -24.67
C ARG A 41 39.46 4.69 -24.98
N GLU A 42 39.13 5.89 -25.45
CA GLU A 42 40.10 6.97 -25.65
C GLU A 42 39.79 8.07 -24.63
N THR A 43 40.74 8.30 -23.72
CA THR A 43 40.61 9.21 -22.56
C THR A 43 39.32 9.00 -21.76
N ASP A 44 38.30 9.81 -22.02
CA ASP A 44 37.03 9.89 -21.29
C ASP A 44 35.81 9.49 -22.16
N ASN A 45 36.03 9.12 -23.43
CA ASN A 45 34.96 8.72 -24.35
C ASN A 45 35.09 7.25 -24.76
N ILE A 46 33.95 6.57 -24.87
CA ILE A 46 33.86 5.27 -25.55
C ILE A 46 33.79 5.56 -27.05
N VAL A 47 34.82 5.16 -27.78
CA VAL A 47 34.84 5.29 -29.24
C VAL A 47 34.48 3.93 -29.82
N THR A 48 33.31 3.87 -30.46
CA THR A 48 32.91 2.70 -31.25
C THR A 48 33.28 2.93 -32.70
N ARG A 49 34.09 2.03 -33.26
CA ARG A 49 34.54 2.08 -34.65
C ARG A 49 33.77 1.07 -35.48
N PHE A 50 33.11 1.54 -36.52
CA PHE A 50 32.45 0.69 -37.51
C PHE A 50 33.16 0.80 -38.86
N ASP A 51 33.35 -0.35 -39.51
CA ASP A 51 33.77 -0.42 -40.91
C ASP A 51 32.52 -0.53 -41.78
N LEU A 52 32.25 0.53 -42.57
CA LEU A 52 31.20 0.51 -43.58
C LEU A 52 31.81 0.16 -44.94
N GLN A 53 31.39 -0.97 -45.50
CA GLN A 53 31.78 -1.42 -46.83
C GLN A 53 30.63 -1.25 -47.82
N LEU A 54 30.75 -0.24 -48.69
CA LEU A 54 29.79 0.00 -49.75
C LEU A 54 30.17 -0.80 -51.00
N HIS A 55 29.23 -1.58 -51.52
CA HIS A 55 29.38 -2.35 -52.73
C HIS A 55 28.49 -1.77 -53.86
N SER A 56 28.99 -1.78 -55.09
CA SER A 56 28.20 -1.46 -56.29
C SER A 56 28.43 -2.54 -57.33
N GLY A 57 27.36 -3.22 -57.74
CA GLY A 57 27.46 -4.36 -58.66
C GLY A 57 28.29 -5.54 -58.13
N GLY A 58 28.39 -5.69 -56.80
CA GLY A 58 29.17 -6.76 -56.14
C GLY A 58 30.66 -6.50 -55.98
N ALA A 59 31.16 -5.31 -56.34
CA ALA A 59 32.54 -4.89 -56.07
C ALA A 59 32.58 -3.84 -54.94
N LEU A 60 33.56 -3.96 -54.04
CA LEU A 60 33.82 -2.99 -52.97
C LEU A 60 34.20 -1.64 -53.59
N VAL A 61 33.43 -0.60 -53.26
CA VAL A 61 33.60 0.75 -53.80
C VAL A 61 34.40 1.61 -52.83
N ASN A 62 34.05 1.61 -51.53
CA ASN A 62 34.69 2.43 -50.49
C ASN A 62 34.67 1.73 -49.13
N ASN A 63 35.61 2.11 -48.25
CA ASN A 63 35.63 1.72 -46.84
C ASN A 63 35.68 2.98 -45.96
N TYR A 64 34.70 3.13 -45.07
CA TYR A 64 34.61 4.26 -44.14
C TYR A 64 34.79 3.80 -42.70
N GLU A 65 35.51 4.60 -41.92
CA GLU A 65 35.57 4.46 -40.46
C GLU A 65 34.55 5.44 -39.86
N VAL A 66 33.56 4.89 -39.15
CA VAL A 66 32.56 5.67 -38.42
C VAL A 66 33.04 5.83 -36.99
N LEU A 67 33.21 7.07 -36.55
CA LEU A 67 33.53 7.40 -35.16
C LEU A 67 32.25 7.88 -34.49
N ALA A 68 31.70 7.06 -33.60
CA ALA A 68 30.63 7.47 -32.70
C ALA A 68 31.27 7.94 -31.38
N SER A 69 31.31 9.25 -31.18
CA SER A 69 31.50 9.88 -29.88
C SER A 69 30.54 11.06 -29.84
N ASP A 70 29.36 10.88 -29.24
CA ASP A 70 28.42 11.92 -28.75
C ASP A 70 28.19 13.20 -29.62
N PRO A 71 26.94 13.70 -29.74
CA PRO A 71 25.97 13.39 -30.81
C PRO A 71 26.45 13.61 -32.27
N ASP A 72 27.71 14.01 -32.50
CA ASP A 72 28.26 14.26 -33.82
C ASP A 72 28.97 13.00 -34.37
N ILE A 73 28.28 12.22 -35.22
CA ILE A 73 28.89 11.09 -35.95
C ILE A 73 29.78 11.64 -37.08
N GLY A 74 31.10 11.58 -36.89
CA GLY A 74 32.08 11.91 -37.92
C GLY A 74 32.51 10.68 -38.72
N LEU A 75 32.33 10.69 -40.04
CA LEU A 75 32.94 9.70 -40.94
C LEU A 75 34.32 10.19 -41.39
N ARG A 76 35.32 9.30 -41.39
CA ARG A 76 36.62 9.54 -42.03
C ARG A 76 36.79 8.61 -43.24
N ASP A 77 37.05 9.19 -44.41
CA ASP A 77 37.45 8.44 -45.60
C ASP A 77 38.91 7.95 -45.44
N SER A 78 39.13 6.66 -45.70
CA SER A 78 40.45 6.03 -45.69
C SER A 78 41.17 6.11 -47.05
N ASN A 79 40.49 6.62 -48.08
CA ASN A 79 41.02 6.80 -49.43
C ASN A 79 41.87 8.09 -49.47
N ARG A 80 43.19 7.97 -49.64
CA ARG A 80 44.14 9.12 -49.68
C ARG A 80 44.04 9.96 -50.96
N ASP A 81 42.89 10.46 -51.35
CA ASP A 81 42.75 11.33 -52.53
C ASP A 81 42.81 12.84 -52.20
N GLY A 82 42.74 13.20 -50.91
CA GLY A 82 42.97 14.56 -50.43
C GLY A 82 41.78 15.51 -50.58
N VAL A 83 40.57 14.99 -50.80
CA VAL A 83 39.32 15.77 -50.79
C VAL A 83 38.48 15.37 -49.57
N PRO A 84 38.07 16.31 -48.68
CA PRO A 84 37.18 15.96 -47.58
C PRO A 84 35.75 15.79 -48.09
N ASP A 85 35.21 14.58 -47.99
CA ASP A 85 33.78 14.31 -48.10
C ASP A 85 33.12 14.43 -46.72
N PHE A 86 32.02 15.18 -46.63
CA PHE A 86 31.25 15.36 -45.40
C PHE A 86 29.95 14.57 -45.52
N ALA A 87 29.70 13.66 -44.57
CA ALA A 87 28.40 13.05 -44.35
C ALA A 87 27.86 13.55 -43.01
N TYR A 88 26.58 13.92 -42.97
CA TYR A 88 25.86 14.23 -41.74
C TYR A 88 24.72 13.23 -41.61
N VAL A 89 24.50 12.73 -40.39
CA VAL A 89 23.31 11.95 -40.04
C VAL A 89 22.27 12.94 -39.52
N THR A 90 21.15 13.10 -40.22
CA THR A 90 19.99 13.82 -39.66
C THR A 90 18.98 12.78 -39.20
N GLY A 91 19.02 12.44 -37.92
CA GLY A 91 17.96 11.71 -37.24
C GLY A 91 17.04 12.70 -36.54
N THR A 92 15.87 12.96 -37.11
CA THR A 92 14.74 13.53 -36.35
C THR A 92 13.70 12.41 -36.26
N GLY A 93 13.78 11.58 -35.23
CA GLY A 93 12.86 10.45 -35.06
C GLY A 93 13.45 9.30 -34.25
N ALA A 94 13.26 9.40 -32.94
CA ALA A 94 12.75 8.39 -32.02
C ALA A 94 13.28 6.93 -32.04
N HIS A 95 13.62 6.49 -30.81
CA HIS A 95 13.71 5.12 -30.28
C HIS A 95 15.01 4.33 -30.55
N ASP A 96 15.85 4.24 -29.52
CA ASP A 96 16.77 3.12 -29.34
C ASP A 96 16.09 2.06 -28.47
N LEU A 97 15.53 1.04 -29.11
CA LEU A 97 15.04 -0.17 -28.45
C LEU A 97 16.23 -1.08 -28.16
N ILE A 98 16.66 -1.17 -26.90
CA ILE A 98 17.59 -2.21 -26.45
C ILE A 98 16.76 -3.35 -25.84
N THR A 99 16.45 -4.36 -26.64
CA THR A 99 15.87 -5.62 -26.15
C THR A 99 16.99 -6.61 -25.88
N LEU A 100 17.15 -7.02 -24.62
CA LEU A 100 17.96 -8.18 -24.26
C LEU A 100 17.01 -9.29 -23.82
N THR A 101 16.89 -10.35 -24.63
CA THR A 101 16.13 -11.54 -24.24
C THR A 101 17.10 -12.57 -23.67
N ASP A 102 16.98 -12.90 -22.39
CA ASP A 102 17.57 -14.14 -21.87
C ASP A 102 16.62 -15.32 -22.16
N LEU A 103 17.18 -16.43 -22.63
CA LEU A 103 16.47 -17.70 -22.82
C LEU A 103 16.89 -18.72 -21.76
N GLY A 104 17.28 -18.24 -20.57
CA GLY A 104 18.10 -19.03 -19.66
C GLY A 104 18.08 -18.68 -18.17
N GLY A 105 17.02 -18.03 -17.65
CA GLY A 105 16.72 -17.98 -16.21
C GLY A 105 17.86 -17.49 -15.30
N GLY A 106 18.45 -16.33 -15.60
CA GLY A 106 19.36 -15.64 -14.68
C GLY A 106 19.32 -14.12 -14.82
N VAL A 107 19.16 -13.45 -13.67
CA VAL A 107 19.08 -11.99 -13.47
C VAL A 107 20.03 -11.21 -14.38
N THR A 108 19.48 -10.30 -15.19
CA THR A 108 20.25 -9.36 -16.02
C THR A 108 20.08 -7.95 -15.48
N GLN A 109 21.04 -7.47 -14.67
CA GLN A 109 21.12 -6.07 -14.24
C GLN A 109 21.45 -5.16 -15.43
N VAL A 110 20.59 -4.17 -15.70
CA VAL A 110 20.83 -3.13 -16.70
C VAL A 110 20.89 -1.76 -16.00
N GLN A 111 22.08 -1.15 -15.98
CA GLN A 111 22.26 0.24 -15.60
C GLN A 111 22.05 1.12 -16.85
N ILE A 112 21.01 1.95 -16.86
CA ILE A 112 20.74 2.91 -17.94
C ILE A 112 20.95 4.33 -17.40
N ASP A 113 22.08 4.95 -17.77
CA ASP A 113 22.27 6.39 -17.64
C ASP A 113 21.48 7.08 -18.77
N ALA A 114 20.19 7.38 -18.56
CA ALA A 114 19.34 7.96 -19.60
C ALA A 114 19.65 9.45 -19.84
N PHE A 115 19.96 9.79 -21.10
CA PHE A 115 20.03 11.18 -21.57
C PHE A 115 18.66 11.66 -22.04
N TYR A 116 18.28 12.86 -21.60
CA TYR A 116 16.97 13.50 -21.76
C TYR A 116 16.62 13.87 -23.22
N ASP A 117 15.38 13.57 -23.65
CA ASP A 117 14.64 14.36 -24.66
C ASP A 117 13.28 14.79 -24.08
N SER A 118 13.04 16.10 -24.13
CA SER A 118 11.93 16.86 -23.55
C SER A 118 10.53 16.58 -24.11
N ALA A 119 10.33 15.54 -24.93
CA ALA A 119 9.13 15.45 -25.76
C ALA A 119 8.35 14.13 -25.77
N MET A 120 8.83 13.02 -25.19
CA MET A 120 8.06 11.76 -25.18
C MET A 120 8.36 10.91 -23.95
N THR A 121 7.29 10.33 -23.38
CA THR A 121 7.28 9.22 -22.42
C THR A 121 8.04 8.03 -23.01
N ASP A 122 9.25 7.76 -22.52
CA ASP A 122 10.04 6.59 -22.92
C ASP A 122 9.57 5.35 -22.14
N LEU A 123 9.09 4.35 -22.88
CA LEU A 123 8.67 3.04 -22.37
C LEU A 123 9.89 2.12 -22.37
N ILE A 124 10.53 1.94 -21.21
CA ILE A 124 11.66 1.01 -21.04
C ILE A 124 11.08 -0.36 -20.65
N ARG A 125 11.51 -1.46 -21.29
CA ARG A 125 11.12 -2.86 -20.99
C ARG A 125 12.36 -3.71 -20.67
N SER A 126 12.53 -4.09 -19.41
CA SER A 126 13.67 -4.84 -18.84
C SER A 126 13.21 -5.61 -17.61
N ASP A 127 13.75 -6.81 -17.38
CA ASP A 127 13.41 -7.62 -16.18
C ASP A 127 14.06 -7.07 -14.89
N SER A 128 14.90 -6.02 -15.01
CA SER A 128 15.35 -5.23 -13.87
C SER A 128 15.71 -3.80 -14.26
N TYR A 129 15.41 -2.85 -13.37
CA TYR A 129 15.68 -1.43 -13.51
C TYR A 129 16.40 -0.92 -12.26
N THR A 130 17.47 -0.14 -12.44
CA THR A 130 18.13 0.56 -11.33
C THR A 130 18.40 2.00 -11.73
N ILE A 131 17.83 2.96 -10.98
CA ILE A 131 17.97 4.41 -11.23
C ILE A 131 18.80 5.04 -10.09
N THR A 132 20.01 5.51 -10.40
CA THR A 132 21.04 5.86 -9.39
C THR A 132 21.54 7.31 -9.42
N ASP A 133 20.95 8.23 -10.19
CA ASP A 133 21.33 9.64 -10.11
C ASP A 133 20.18 10.58 -10.53
N GLY A 134 20.09 11.70 -9.84
CA GLY A 134 18.98 12.65 -9.85
C GLY A 134 18.68 13.22 -11.23
N ILE A 135 17.79 12.54 -11.96
CA ILE A 135 17.07 13.17 -13.05
C ILE A 135 16.08 14.14 -12.40
N ASP A 136 16.50 15.40 -12.28
CA ASP A 136 15.63 16.55 -12.00
C ASP A 136 14.65 16.68 -13.16
N THR A 137 13.65 15.80 -13.17
CA THR A 137 12.55 15.85 -14.12
C THR A 137 11.43 16.64 -13.47
N GLU A 138 11.21 17.86 -13.96
CA GLU A 138 9.91 18.53 -13.82
C GLU A 138 8.73 17.67 -14.37
N GLY A 139 8.97 16.47 -14.93
CA GLY A 139 8.01 15.59 -15.60
C GLY A 139 7.83 14.18 -15.03
N GLY A 140 8.53 13.79 -13.96
CA GLY A 140 8.46 12.45 -13.36
C GLY A 140 9.07 11.32 -14.20
N ILE A 141 9.30 10.16 -13.58
CA ILE A 141 9.84 8.93 -14.20
C ILE A 141 8.68 7.95 -14.42
N VAL A 142 8.61 7.28 -15.58
CA VAL A 142 7.58 6.23 -15.85
C VAL A 142 8.28 4.91 -16.18
N ILE A 143 7.93 3.83 -15.47
CA ILE A 143 8.41 2.46 -15.69
C ILE A 143 7.19 1.56 -15.89
N ASP A 144 7.23 0.69 -16.90
CA ASP A 144 6.17 -0.27 -17.24
C ASP A 144 6.88 -1.61 -17.53
N SER A 145 6.89 -2.45 -16.50
CA SER A 145 7.48 -3.78 -16.53
C SER A 145 6.45 -4.80 -17.03
N SER A 146 6.95 -5.95 -17.47
CA SER A 146 6.30 -6.70 -18.56
C SER A 146 5.58 -7.96 -18.08
N VAL A 147 6.00 -9.13 -18.55
CA VAL A 147 5.47 -10.42 -18.11
C VAL A 147 6.55 -11.19 -17.39
N GLY A 148 6.25 -11.68 -16.19
CA GLY A 148 7.17 -12.36 -15.29
C GLY A 148 7.71 -11.43 -14.21
N ASP A 149 8.30 -12.04 -13.19
CA ASP A 149 8.82 -11.38 -11.98
C ASP A 149 9.92 -10.36 -12.29
N ASP A 150 9.65 -9.09 -12.04
CA ASP A 150 10.48 -7.93 -12.37
C ASP A 150 11.01 -7.23 -11.09
N MET A 151 12.16 -6.55 -11.19
CA MET A 151 12.76 -5.79 -10.08
C MET A 151 13.03 -4.33 -10.46
N VAL A 152 12.36 -3.40 -9.80
CA VAL A 152 12.55 -1.95 -9.95
C VAL A 152 13.18 -1.39 -8.67
N GLN A 153 14.37 -0.82 -8.77
CA GLN A 153 15.04 -0.16 -7.64
C GLN A 153 15.40 1.28 -7.99
N ILE A 154 14.90 2.21 -7.20
CA ILE A 154 15.18 3.63 -7.33
C ILE A 154 15.88 4.06 -6.05
N GLU A 155 17.04 4.68 -6.17
CA GLU A 155 17.79 5.07 -4.99
C GLU A 155 17.01 6.09 -4.16
N ALA A 156 17.02 5.93 -2.83
CA ALA A 156 16.35 6.84 -1.90
C ALA A 156 16.72 8.32 -2.08
N ALA A 157 17.88 8.63 -2.68
CA ALA A 157 18.29 10.01 -2.98
C ALA A 157 17.53 10.66 -4.15
N VAL A 158 16.78 9.89 -4.94
CA VAL A 158 15.98 10.39 -6.05
C VAL A 158 14.74 11.08 -5.48
N THR A 159 14.63 12.40 -5.63
CA THR A 159 13.49 13.19 -5.12
C THR A 159 12.41 13.47 -6.17
N ALA A 160 12.55 12.89 -7.36
CA ALA A 160 11.59 13.07 -8.44
C ALA A 160 10.43 12.10 -8.26
N ASN A 161 9.21 12.55 -8.56
CA ASN A 161 8.04 11.68 -8.55
C ASN A 161 8.17 10.59 -9.63
N VAL A 162 7.81 9.37 -9.28
CA VAL A 162 7.90 8.20 -10.13
C VAL A 162 6.51 7.58 -10.31
N LEU A 163 6.27 7.01 -11.49
CA LEU A 163 5.18 6.11 -11.80
C LEU A 163 5.78 4.75 -12.19
N VAL A 164 5.42 3.69 -11.49
CA VAL A 164 5.84 2.32 -11.79
C VAL A 164 4.62 1.43 -11.96
N HIS A 165 4.61 0.63 -13.02
CA HIS A 165 3.69 -0.49 -13.24
C HIS A 165 4.50 -1.78 -13.30
N GLY A 166 4.22 -2.72 -12.39
CA GLY A 166 4.83 -4.04 -12.25
C GLY A 166 4.42 -4.98 -13.39
N GLY A 167 3.12 -5.10 -13.61
CA GLY A 167 2.56 -5.85 -14.73
C GLY A 167 2.12 -7.25 -14.29
N GLN A 168 2.62 -8.30 -14.95
CA GLN A 168 2.31 -9.67 -14.51
C GLN A 168 3.54 -10.28 -13.86
N GLY A 169 3.38 -10.99 -12.75
CA GLY A 169 4.48 -11.68 -12.07
C GLY A 169 4.58 -11.27 -10.61
N ASP A 170 5.45 -11.93 -9.87
CA ASP A 170 5.72 -11.52 -8.49
C ASP A 170 6.84 -10.46 -8.51
N ASP A 171 6.49 -9.18 -8.47
CA ASP A 171 7.41 -8.06 -8.69
C ASP A 171 7.99 -7.47 -7.39
N VAL A 172 9.14 -6.80 -7.50
CA VAL A 172 9.75 -6.04 -6.40
C VAL A 172 9.98 -4.60 -6.84
N ILE A 173 9.30 -3.65 -6.21
CA ILE A 173 9.38 -2.22 -6.51
C ILE A 173 9.84 -1.46 -5.26
N GLU A 174 11.00 -0.80 -5.34
CA GLU A 174 11.51 0.11 -4.31
C GLU A 174 11.69 1.51 -4.91
N SER A 175 10.97 2.50 -4.39
CA SER A 175 11.03 3.90 -4.87
C SER A 175 11.84 4.85 -3.97
N GLY A 176 11.84 6.14 -4.34
CA GLY A 176 12.79 7.14 -3.86
C GLY A 176 12.26 8.00 -2.73
N SER A 177 12.66 9.28 -2.71
CA SER A 177 12.10 10.32 -1.84
C SER A 177 11.01 11.18 -2.54
N GLY A 178 10.49 10.72 -3.68
CA GLY A 178 9.50 11.45 -4.48
C GLY A 178 8.08 11.21 -3.98
N ASN A 179 7.08 11.91 -4.54
CA ASN A 179 5.68 11.52 -4.33
C ASN A 179 5.27 10.59 -5.47
N ASP A 180 5.40 9.29 -5.21
CA ASP A 180 5.44 8.25 -6.20
C ASP A 180 4.06 7.57 -6.37
N ARG A 181 3.88 6.89 -7.50
CA ARG A 181 2.72 6.05 -7.80
C ARG A 181 3.20 4.69 -8.25
N LEU A 182 2.92 3.66 -7.48
CA LEU A 182 3.45 2.32 -7.67
C LEU A 182 2.28 1.36 -7.79
N PHE A 183 2.29 0.53 -8.83
CA PHE A 183 1.27 -0.47 -9.12
C PHE A 183 1.96 -1.81 -9.33
N GLY A 184 1.59 -2.83 -8.56
CA GLY A 184 2.04 -4.21 -8.75
C GLY A 184 1.32 -4.87 -9.94
N GLU A 185 0.00 -4.77 -9.94
CA GLU A 185 -0.93 -5.37 -10.91
C GLU A 185 -1.21 -6.86 -10.66
N ASP A 186 -0.78 -7.81 -11.49
CA ASP A 186 -1.09 -9.24 -11.29
C ASP A 186 0.10 -9.95 -10.65
N GLY A 187 -0.05 -10.61 -9.50
CA GLY A 187 0.98 -11.43 -8.86
C GLY A 187 1.17 -11.08 -7.39
N ASN A 188 2.15 -11.69 -6.73
CA ASN A 188 2.45 -11.41 -5.32
C ASN A 188 3.63 -10.44 -5.25
N ASP A 189 3.32 -9.16 -5.09
CA ASP A 189 4.27 -8.07 -5.24
C ASP A 189 4.84 -7.62 -3.90
N VAL A 190 6.04 -7.04 -3.94
CA VAL A 190 6.67 -6.34 -2.82
C VAL A 190 6.94 -4.91 -3.22
N ILE A 191 6.22 -3.95 -2.64
CA ILE A 191 6.28 -2.54 -3.04
C ILE A 191 6.64 -1.67 -1.83
N SER A 192 7.61 -0.76 -2.01
CA SER A 192 8.09 0.18 -1.00
C SER A 192 8.14 1.60 -1.56
N GLY A 193 7.38 2.52 -0.94
CA GLY A 193 7.24 3.94 -1.34
C GLY A 193 8.46 4.81 -1.04
N GLY A 194 9.22 4.48 0.00
CA GLY A 194 10.42 5.23 0.38
C GLY A 194 10.12 6.47 1.23
N ALA A 195 10.33 7.67 0.73
CA ALA A 195 9.92 8.86 1.46
C ALA A 195 9.06 9.71 0.54
N GLY A 196 8.02 10.36 1.02
CA GLY A 196 7.14 11.06 0.09
C GLY A 196 5.71 11.16 0.56
N HIS A 197 4.80 11.25 -0.40
CA HIS A 197 3.38 11.09 -0.18
C HIS A 197 2.91 10.23 -1.35
N ASP A 198 2.94 8.93 -1.12
CA ASP A 198 2.96 7.93 -2.16
C ASP A 198 1.58 7.30 -2.35
N TRP A 199 1.37 6.75 -3.54
CA TRP A 199 0.23 5.93 -3.85
C TRP A 199 0.72 4.54 -4.25
N LEU A 200 0.39 3.54 -3.44
CA LEU A 200 0.75 2.14 -3.67
C LEU A 200 -0.53 1.34 -3.97
N SER A 201 -0.44 0.43 -4.93
CA SER A 201 -1.49 -0.54 -5.24
C SER A 201 -0.85 -1.90 -5.50
N GLY A 202 -1.21 -2.92 -4.72
CA GLY A 202 -0.80 -4.31 -4.95
C GLY A 202 -1.44 -4.87 -6.20
N GLY A 203 -2.76 -5.07 -6.17
CA GLY A 203 -3.53 -5.55 -7.32
C GLY A 203 -4.12 -6.93 -7.05
N ASP A 204 -3.87 -7.90 -7.91
CA ASP A 204 -4.33 -9.28 -7.76
C ASP A 204 -3.20 -10.16 -7.21
N GLY A 205 -3.28 -10.60 -5.95
CA GLY A 205 -2.34 -11.55 -5.36
C GLY A 205 -2.18 -11.35 -3.86
N SER A 206 -1.12 -11.88 -3.28
CA SER A 206 -0.82 -11.65 -1.86
C SER A 206 0.39 -10.73 -1.76
N ASP A 207 0.12 -9.46 -1.60
CA ASP A 207 1.11 -8.39 -1.72
C ASP A 207 1.69 -7.97 -0.36
N VAL A 208 2.88 -7.39 -0.41
CA VAL A 208 3.53 -6.73 0.72
C VAL A 208 3.81 -5.29 0.33
N LEU A 209 3.13 -4.35 0.98
CA LEU A 209 3.17 -2.93 0.65
C LEU A 209 3.66 -2.12 1.86
N ASP A 210 4.61 -1.23 1.64
CA ASP A 210 5.24 -0.42 2.68
C ASP A 210 5.26 1.07 2.24
N GLY A 211 4.43 1.90 2.87
CA GLY A 211 4.37 3.35 2.61
C GLY A 211 5.64 4.09 3.01
N ASN A 212 6.29 3.64 4.10
CA ASN A 212 7.45 4.26 4.74
C ASN A 212 7.19 5.69 5.27
N ASP A 213 8.06 6.66 4.98
CA ASP A 213 7.95 8.01 5.55
C ASP A 213 7.01 8.84 4.67
N GLY A 214 5.85 9.26 5.16
CA GLY A 214 4.95 9.96 4.28
C GLY A 214 3.57 10.30 4.78
N SER A 215 2.61 10.30 3.89
CA SER A 215 1.18 10.38 4.20
C SER A 215 0.54 9.75 2.99
N ASP A 216 0.52 8.44 3.05
CA ASP A 216 0.48 7.58 1.88
C ASP A 216 -0.91 6.99 1.72
N VAL A 217 -1.19 6.56 0.49
CA VAL A 217 -2.37 5.78 0.19
C VAL A 217 -1.90 4.41 -0.28
N VAL A 218 -2.23 3.38 0.50
CA VAL A 218 -1.83 2.00 0.23
C VAL A 218 -3.08 1.16 0.00
N VAL A 219 -3.14 0.47 -1.14
CA VAL A 219 -4.27 -0.35 -1.55
C VAL A 219 -3.76 -1.77 -1.81
N GLY A 220 -4.24 -2.76 -1.05
CA GLY A 220 -3.93 -4.18 -1.23
C GLY A 220 -4.51 -4.68 -2.56
N GLY A 221 -5.81 -4.98 -2.57
CA GLY A 221 -6.52 -5.37 -3.78
C GLY A 221 -7.26 -6.69 -3.58
N SER A 222 -6.97 -7.70 -4.39
CA SER A 222 -7.54 -9.03 -4.21
C SER A 222 -6.48 -10.00 -3.73
N GLY A 223 -6.82 -10.86 -2.77
CA GLY A 223 -5.88 -11.79 -2.13
C GLY A 223 -5.44 -11.28 -0.77
N ASN A 224 -4.57 -12.03 -0.08
CA ASN A 224 -4.27 -11.73 1.32
C ASN A 224 -3.02 -10.86 1.43
N ASP A 225 -3.22 -9.59 1.75
CA ASP A 225 -2.17 -8.57 1.69
C ASP A 225 -1.58 -8.24 3.06
N THR A 226 -0.39 -7.65 3.06
CA THR A 226 0.24 -7.08 4.26
C THR A 226 0.71 -5.67 3.96
N MET A 227 0.19 -4.70 4.71
CA MET A 227 0.38 -3.28 4.47
C MET A 227 0.87 -2.55 5.72
N HIS A 228 1.89 -1.71 5.55
CA HIS A 228 2.41 -0.81 6.58
C HIS A 228 2.33 0.64 6.09
N GLY A 229 1.69 1.52 6.88
CA GLY A 229 1.75 2.98 6.70
C GLY A 229 3.10 3.52 7.15
N ASN A 230 3.51 3.17 8.37
CA ASN A 230 4.71 3.62 9.08
C ASN A 230 4.58 5.03 9.66
N ALA A 231 5.14 6.04 8.99
CA ALA A 231 5.30 7.36 9.59
C ALA A 231 4.48 8.38 8.82
N GLY A 232 3.46 8.92 9.48
CA GLY A 232 2.65 10.01 8.97
C GLY A 232 1.19 9.61 8.85
N ARG A 233 0.39 10.44 8.19
CA ARG A 233 -1.07 10.20 8.13
C ARG A 233 -1.40 9.36 6.92
N ASP A 234 -1.62 8.08 7.14
CA ASP A 234 -1.78 7.11 6.06
C ASP A 234 -3.23 6.69 5.88
N VAL A 235 -3.52 6.18 4.68
CA VAL A 235 -4.81 5.57 4.33
C VAL A 235 -4.56 4.21 3.72
N LEU A 236 -4.99 3.14 4.40
CA LEU A 236 -4.78 1.75 4.00
C LEU A 236 -6.12 1.10 3.65
N PHE A 237 -6.18 0.42 2.50
CA PHE A 237 -7.36 -0.32 2.03
C PHE A 237 -6.98 -1.77 1.69
N GLY A 238 -7.47 -2.76 2.44
CA GLY A 238 -7.29 -4.19 2.14
C GLY A 238 -8.05 -4.61 0.88
N ASN A 239 -9.36 -4.36 0.90
CA ASN A 239 -10.34 -4.83 -0.09
C ASN A 239 -10.66 -6.32 0.06
N ASP A 240 -10.40 -7.18 -0.92
CA ASP A 240 -10.85 -8.58 -0.89
C ASP A 240 -9.71 -9.48 -0.38
N GLY A 241 -9.81 -10.09 0.80
CA GLY A 241 -8.70 -10.89 1.34
C GLY A 241 -8.78 -11.08 2.85
N ASP A 242 -7.99 -11.99 3.41
CA ASP A 242 -7.69 -11.95 4.85
C ASP A 242 -6.41 -11.11 5.05
N ASP A 243 -6.57 -9.81 5.23
CA ASP A 243 -5.50 -8.81 5.15
C ASP A 243 -4.85 -8.47 6.50
N ARG A 244 -3.66 -7.86 6.44
CA ARG A 244 -2.96 -7.29 7.60
C ARG A 244 -2.61 -5.83 7.35
N LEU A 245 -3.21 -4.92 8.11
CA LEU A 245 -2.98 -3.48 7.98
C LEU A 245 -2.38 -2.93 9.28
N PHE A 246 -1.31 -2.15 9.15
CA PHE A 246 -0.63 -1.48 10.25
C PHE A 246 -0.50 0.01 9.91
N GLY A 247 -1.16 0.90 10.66
CA GLY A 247 -0.99 2.36 10.53
C GLY A 247 0.36 2.82 11.08
N ASP A 248 0.74 2.25 12.22
CA ASP A 248 1.99 2.46 12.95
C ASP A 248 2.06 3.82 13.69
N SER A 249 2.43 4.93 13.07
CA SER A 249 2.60 6.23 13.75
C SER A 249 1.83 7.36 13.09
N ASP A 250 1.30 8.27 13.92
CA ASP A 250 0.40 9.37 13.57
C ASP A 250 -1.06 8.92 13.36
N ASP A 251 -1.96 9.84 12.97
CA ASP A 251 -3.39 9.55 12.88
C ASP A 251 -3.73 8.87 11.54
N ASP A 252 -4.14 7.60 11.54
CA ASP A 252 -4.31 6.77 10.33
C ASP A 252 -5.75 6.33 10.05
N TRP A 253 -6.04 6.01 8.78
CA TRP A 253 -7.33 5.46 8.33
C TRP A 253 -7.13 4.08 7.71
N LEU A 254 -7.67 3.04 8.33
CA LEU A 254 -7.56 1.65 7.89
C LEU A 254 -8.94 1.08 7.56
N LEU A 255 -9.07 0.44 6.40
CA LEU A 255 -10.26 -0.30 5.96
C LEU A 255 -9.86 -1.71 5.53
N GLY A 256 -10.36 -2.73 6.24
CA GLY A 256 -10.10 -4.15 5.96
C GLY A 256 -10.76 -4.57 4.66
N GLY A 257 -12.10 -4.59 4.66
CA GLY A 257 -12.88 -4.86 3.47
C GLY A 257 -13.63 -6.18 3.59
N ALA A 258 -13.28 -7.19 2.81
CA ALA A 258 -13.95 -8.47 2.77
C ALA A 258 -12.98 -9.61 3.07
N GLY A 259 -13.19 -10.28 4.20
CA GLY A 259 -12.38 -11.39 4.69
C GLY A 259 -12.15 -11.21 6.18
N ASN A 260 -11.31 -12.04 6.80
CA ASN A 260 -11.04 -11.94 8.23
C ASN A 260 -9.72 -11.19 8.43
N ASP A 261 -9.84 -9.90 8.66
CA ASP A 261 -8.73 -8.97 8.62
C ASP A 261 -8.10 -8.77 9.99
N PHE A 262 -6.83 -8.37 9.98
CA PHE A 262 -6.11 -7.93 11.16
C PHE A 262 -5.65 -6.49 10.97
N LEU A 263 -6.22 -5.56 11.75
CA LEU A 263 -5.93 -4.14 11.63
C LEU A 263 -5.37 -3.59 12.94
N THR A 264 -4.33 -2.77 12.85
CA THR A 264 -3.74 -2.07 13.99
C THR A 264 -3.49 -0.61 13.64
N GLY A 265 -4.14 0.32 14.37
CA GLY A 265 -3.94 1.76 14.25
C GLY A 265 -2.51 2.15 14.63
N GLY A 266 -2.16 2.07 15.92
CA GLY A 266 -0.81 2.32 16.38
C GLY A 266 -0.72 3.50 17.34
N PHE A 267 0.13 4.49 17.02
CA PHE A 267 0.22 5.72 17.78
C PHE A 267 -0.55 6.83 17.08
N GLY A 268 -1.74 7.21 17.54
CA GLY A 268 -2.52 8.15 16.75
C GLY A 268 -3.90 8.40 17.31
N ASN A 269 -4.74 9.08 16.55
CA ASN A 269 -6.18 8.98 16.74
C ASN A 269 -6.70 8.37 15.44
N ASP A 270 -6.86 7.05 15.48
CA ASP A 270 -7.01 6.25 14.27
C ASP A 270 -8.48 5.94 13.98
N PHE A 271 -8.77 5.71 12.72
CA PHE A 271 -10.04 5.16 12.26
C PHE A 271 -9.77 3.77 11.70
N VAL A 272 -10.36 2.74 12.31
CA VAL A 272 -10.10 1.35 11.97
C VAL A 272 -11.42 0.63 11.71
N TRP A 273 -11.61 0.15 10.48
CA TRP A 273 -12.85 -0.47 10.01
C TRP A 273 -12.61 -1.88 9.48
N GLY A 274 -13.28 -2.89 10.04
CA GLY A 274 -13.19 -4.29 9.60
C GLY A 274 -14.01 -4.59 8.34
N ASP A 275 -15.21 -4.01 8.26
CA ASP A 275 -16.21 -4.24 7.21
C ASP A 275 -16.85 -5.66 7.22
N LEU A 276 -16.44 -6.59 6.37
CA LEU A 276 -17.11 -7.89 6.18
C LEU A 276 -16.19 -9.05 6.60
N GLY A 277 -16.45 -9.66 7.75
CA GLY A 277 -15.76 -10.88 8.15
C GLY A 277 -15.61 -10.97 9.65
N ASN A 278 -14.75 -11.85 10.17
CA ASN A 278 -14.50 -11.90 11.62
C ASN A 278 -13.14 -11.26 11.86
N ASP A 279 -13.15 -9.98 12.16
CA ASP A 279 -11.97 -9.14 12.13
C ASP A 279 -11.35 -8.97 13.52
N VAL A 280 -10.06 -8.63 13.53
CA VAL A 280 -9.33 -8.27 14.74
C VAL A 280 -8.79 -6.86 14.59
N LEU A 281 -9.34 -5.93 15.38
CA LEU A 281 -9.01 -4.52 15.33
C LEU A 281 -8.35 -4.09 16.65
N SER A 282 -7.29 -3.28 16.54
CA SER A 282 -6.59 -2.69 17.68
C SER A 282 -6.30 -1.21 17.44
N GLY A 283 -6.74 -0.32 18.34
CA GLY A 283 -6.38 1.11 18.31
C GLY A 283 -4.96 1.36 18.83
N ASN A 284 -4.62 0.72 19.95
CA ASN A 284 -3.41 0.89 20.75
C ASN A 284 -3.35 2.18 21.56
N SER A 285 -2.93 3.31 20.99
CA SER A 285 -2.71 4.50 21.80
C SER A 285 -3.20 5.77 21.14
N GLY A 286 -3.89 6.56 21.94
CA GLY A 286 -4.59 7.76 21.54
C GLY A 286 -6.07 7.47 21.34
N ARG A 287 -6.86 8.41 20.82
CA ARG A 287 -8.33 8.28 20.86
C ARG A 287 -8.84 7.72 19.56
N ASP A 288 -9.10 6.43 19.55
CA ASP A 288 -9.36 5.69 18.35
C ASP A 288 -10.87 5.45 18.14
N VAL A 289 -11.23 5.24 16.88
CA VAL A 289 -12.57 4.82 16.47
C VAL A 289 -12.47 3.50 15.73
N LEU A 290 -12.97 2.44 16.37
CA LEU A 290 -12.99 1.09 15.84
C LEU A 290 -14.43 0.69 15.51
N ASP A 291 -14.63 0.09 14.35
CA ASP A 291 -15.92 -0.46 13.93
C ASP A 291 -15.70 -1.79 13.20
N GLY A 292 -16.17 -2.87 13.83
CA GLY A 292 -15.97 -4.24 13.36
C GLY A 292 -16.72 -4.54 12.07
N GLY A 293 -17.84 -3.87 11.83
CA GLY A 293 -18.69 -4.17 10.69
C GLY A 293 -19.52 -5.42 10.94
N SER A 294 -19.56 -6.36 10.00
CA SER A 294 -20.38 -7.56 10.12
C SER A 294 -19.54 -8.81 10.33
N GLY A 295 -19.89 -9.59 11.34
CA GLY A 295 -19.27 -10.88 11.66
C GLY A 295 -19.08 -11.01 13.16
N ASN A 296 -18.10 -11.76 13.63
CA ASN A 296 -17.86 -11.89 15.07
C ASN A 296 -16.47 -11.35 15.37
N ASP A 297 -16.43 -10.08 15.72
CA ASP A 297 -15.21 -9.30 15.69
C ASP A 297 -14.56 -9.24 17.08
N LEU A 298 -13.27 -8.94 17.09
CA LEU A 298 -12.49 -8.63 18.29
C LEU A 298 -11.97 -7.20 18.18
N LEU A 299 -12.48 -6.32 19.03
CA LEU A 299 -12.05 -4.92 19.10
C LEU A 299 -11.28 -4.67 20.40
N LEU A 300 -10.11 -4.06 20.28
CA LEU A 300 -9.24 -3.65 21.38
C LEU A 300 -8.99 -2.14 21.26
N GLY A 301 -9.53 -1.32 22.17
CA GLY A 301 -9.32 0.13 22.16
C GLY A 301 -7.86 0.47 22.47
N GLY A 302 -7.47 0.21 23.71
CA GLY A 302 -6.08 0.32 24.14
C GLY A 302 -5.90 1.34 25.25
N LEU A 303 -5.19 2.42 24.96
CA LEU A 303 -4.94 3.53 25.88
C LEU A 303 -5.68 4.77 25.39
N ASP A 304 -6.07 5.63 26.33
CA ASP A 304 -6.88 6.82 26.09
C ASP A 304 -8.34 6.49 25.75
N ASN A 305 -9.14 7.51 25.46
CA ASN A 305 -10.60 7.38 25.38
C ASN A 305 -11.05 6.99 23.98
N ASP A 306 -11.55 5.78 23.83
CA ASP A 306 -11.88 5.17 22.55
C ASP A 306 -13.38 5.05 22.28
N ARG A 307 -13.72 4.85 21.00
CA ARG A 307 -15.08 4.50 20.57
C ARG A 307 -15.07 3.21 19.76
N LEU A 308 -15.73 2.18 20.28
CA LEU A 308 -15.76 0.85 19.71
C LEU A 308 -17.19 0.45 19.34
N LEU A 309 -17.37 -0.01 18.10
CA LEU A 309 -18.65 -0.48 17.54
C LEU A 309 -18.47 -1.94 17.09
N GLY A 310 -19.19 -2.87 17.71
CA GLY A 310 -19.18 -4.29 17.28
C GLY A 310 -19.80 -4.43 15.90
N GLY A 311 -21.09 -4.10 15.80
CA GLY A 311 -21.85 -4.21 14.56
C GLY A 311 -22.72 -5.47 14.58
N PRO A 312 -23.12 -6.01 13.42
CA PRO A 312 -23.86 -7.26 13.41
C PRO A 312 -22.99 -8.51 13.67
N GLY A 313 -23.24 -9.19 14.79
CA GLY A 313 -22.82 -10.54 15.13
C GLY A 313 -22.46 -10.67 16.60
N ASN A 314 -21.60 -11.62 17.00
CA ASN A 314 -21.32 -11.84 18.43
C ASN A 314 -19.89 -11.41 18.74
N ASP A 315 -19.77 -10.15 19.13
CA ASP A 315 -18.49 -9.46 19.18
C ASP A 315 -17.84 -9.55 20.56
N ARG A 316 -16.54 -9.30 20.58
CA ARG A 316 -15.76 -9.11 21.80
C ARG A 316 -15.13 -7.74 21.76
N ILE A 317 -15.50 -6.89 22.71
CA ILE A 317 -15.10 -5.50 22.75
C ILE A 317 -14.39 -5.24 24.09
N TYR A 318 -13.17 -4.72 24.01
CA TYR A 318 -12.36 -4.34 25.17
C TYR A 318 -12.00 -2.86 25.03
N GLY A 319 -12.46 -2.01 25.96
CA GLY A 319 -12.14 -0.58 25.99
C GLY A 319 -10.66 -0.37 26.28
N GLY A 320 -10.24 -0.69 27.51
CA GLY A 320 -8.83 -0.62 27.90
C GLY A 320 -8.62 0.40 29.01
N ASP A 321 -7.64 1.28 28.86
CA ASP A 321 -7.39 2.39 29.78
C ASP A 321 -7.98 3.68 29.21
N GLY A 322 -9.03 4.24 29.80
CA GLY A 322 -9.67 5.44 29.27
C GLY A 322 -11.12 5.56 29.69
N ASP A 323 -11.75 6.70 29.42
CA ASP A 323 -13.22 6.76 29.49
C ASP A 323 -13.78 6.39 28.11
N ASP A 324 -14.13 5.12 27.92
CA ASP A 324 -14.45 4.54 26.62
C ASP A 324 -15.95 4.52 26.29
N VAL A 325 -16.26 4.37 25.01
CA VAL A 325 -17.63 4.15 24.52
C VAL A 325 -17.71 2.87 23.71
N LEU A 326 -18.38 1.85 24.26
CA LEU A 326 -18.54 0.53 23.67
C LEU A 326 -20.00 0.32 23.25
N ASN A 327 -20.23 -0.17 22.03
CA ASN A 327 -21.56 -0.49 21.52
C ASN A 327 -21.55 -1.83 20.77
N GLY A 328 -22.21 -2.86 21.32
CA GLY A 328 -22.32 -4.20 20.72
C GLY A 328 -23.12 -4.20 19.43
N GLN A 329 -24.27 -3.51 19.42
CA GLN A 329 -25.26 -3.47 18.34
C GLN A 329 -26.06 -4.77 18.22
N ASP A 330 -25.92 -5.56 17.16
CA ASP A 330 -26.83 -6.68 16.89
C ASP A 330 -26.13 -8.02 17.16
N GLY A 331 -26.47 -8.70 18.25
CA GLY A 331 -26.11 -10.09 18.51
C GLY A 331 -25.83 -10.36 20.00
N ASN A 332 -24.99 -11.33 20.34
CA ASN A 332 -24.74 -11.63 21.77
C ASN A 332 -23.30 -11.29 22.12
N ASP A 333 -23.11 -10.06 22.56
CA ASP A 333 -21.81 -9.44 22.66
C ASP A 333 -21.17 -9.64 24.02
N ARG A 334 -19.84 -9.51 24.05
CA ARG A 334 -19.06 -9.48 25.29
C ARG A 334 -18.26 -8.20 25.33
N MET A 335 -18.60 -7.35 26.27
CA MET A 335 -17.99 -6.05 26.42
C MET A 335 -17.31 -5.91 27.78
N TYR A 336 -16.12 -5.33 27.77
CA TYR A 336 -15.25 -5.12 28.92
C TYR A 336 -14.80 -3.66 28.90
N GLY A 337 -15.24 -2.85 29.86
CA GLY A 337 -14.88 -1.42 29.96
C GLY A 337 -13.39 -1.25 30.19
N GLY A 338 -12.92 -1.65 31.38
CA GLY A 338 -11.50 -1.65 31.71
C GLY A 338 -11.23 -0.67 32.85
N ASN A 339 -10.26 0.22 32.68
CA ASN A 339 -9.98 1.28 33.63
C ASN A 339 -10.57 2.59 33.12
N GLY A 340 -11.35 3.30 33.93
CA GLY A 340 -11.91 4.61 33.58
C GLY A 340 -13.43 4.59 33.69
N SER A 341 -14.11 5.67 33.32
CA SER A 341 -15.57 5.75 33.44
C SER A 341 -16.22 5.52 32.08
N ASP A 342 -16.64 4.29 31.86
CA ASP A 342 -17.04 3.80 30.54
C ASP A 342 -18.52 3.97 30.25
N ARG A 343 -18.87 3.98 28.96
CA ARG A 343 -20.25 3.92 28.48
C ARG A 343 -20.44 2.69 27.60
N MET A 344 -21.34 1.80 28.01
CA MET A 344 -21.57 0.52 27.36
C MET A 344 -23.02 0.38 26.91
N PHE A 345 -23.24 -0.03 25.67
CA PHE A 345 -24.55 -0.27 25.07
C PHE A 345 -24.58 -1.68 24.48
N GLY A 346 -25.38 -2.59 25.06
CA GLY A 346 -25.51 -3.98 24.59
C GLY A 346 -26.10 -4.02 23.19
N GLY A 347 -27.33 -3.52 23.08
CA GLY A 347 -28.02 -3.44 21.79
C GLY A 347 -29.12 -4.50 21.72
N SER A 348 -29.10 -5.35 20.69
CA SER A 348 -30.07 -6.42 20.53
C SER A 348 -29.43 -7.79 20.70
N GLY A 349 -29.99 -8.61 21.59
CA GLY A 349 -29.54 -9.97 21.86
C GLY A 349 -29.22 -10.14 23.35
N ASN A 350 -28.47 -11.18 23.74
CA ASN A 350 -28.23 -11.44 25.16
C ASN A 350 -26.77 -11.13 25.47
N ASP A 351 -26.54 -9.92 25.96
CA ASP A 351 -25.21 -9.36 26.06
C ASP A 351 -24.59 -9.62 27.42
N ARG A 352 -23.26 -9.65 27.45
CA ARG A 352 -22.49 -9.66 28.69
C ARG A 352 -21.63 -8.41 28.74
N MET A 353 -21.80 -7.63 29.79
CA MET A 353 -21.08 -6.38 30.01
C MET A 353 -20.41 -6.39 31.39
N ASP A 354 -19.15 -5.94 31.44
CA ASP A 354 -18.31 -5.90 32.64
C ASP A 354 -17.58 -4.54 32.68
N GLY A 355 -18.04 -3.61 33.53
CA GLY A 355 -17.49 -2.25 33.62
C GLY A 355 -16.04 -2.24 34.13
N GLN A 356 -15.76 -3.06 35.15
CA GLN A 356 -14.46 -3.19 35.82
C GLN A 356 -14.12 -2.01 36.72
N ASP A 357 -13.10 -1.20 36.45
CA ASP A 357 -12.64 -0.14 37.35
C ASP A 357 -13.18 1.20 36.88
N GLY A 358 -14.16 1.81 37.56
CA GLY A 358 -14.81 2.96 36.92
C GLY A 358 -15.89 3.67 37.69
N ASN A 359 -16.62 4.54 37.02
CA ASN A 359 -18.01 4.81 37.38
C ASN A 359 -18.78 4.68 36.08
N ASP A 360 -19.26 3.47 35.82
CA ASP A 360 -19.63 3.06 34.48
C ASP A 360 -21.12 3.30 34.24
N LEU A 361 -21.47 3.49 32.98
CA LEU A 361 -22.84 3.64 32.52
C LEU A 361 -23.16 2.54 31.51
N MET A 362 -24.04 1.61 31.88
CA MET A 362 -24.33 0.41 31.10
C MET A 362 -25.83 0.35 30.75
N PHE A 363 -26.13 0.07 29.49
CA PHE A 363 -27.47 -0.16 28.96
C PHE A 363 -27.55 -1.51 28.27
N GLY A 364 -28.34 -2.46 28.79
CA GLY A 364 -28.56 -3.77 28.16
C GLY A 364 -29.38 -3.65 26.88
N GLU A 365 -30.42 -2.82 26.93
CA GLU A 365 -31.37 -2.56 25.83
C GLU A 365 -32.33 -3.74 25.56
N LEU A 366 -32.13 -4.55 24.51
CA LEU A 366 -33.06 -5.60 24.11
C LEU A 366 -32.47 -7.00 24.34
N GLY A 367 -32.98 -7.74 25.32
CA GLY A 367 -32.74 -9.17 25.47
C GLY A 367 -32.49 -9.55 26.92
N ASN A 368 -31.82 -10.67 27.19
CA ASN A 368 -31.56 -11.08 28.58
C ASN A 368 -30.08 -10.85 28.88
N ASP A 369 -29.79 -9.71 29.50
CA ASP A 369 -28.41 -9.23 29.61
C ASP A 369 -27.79 -9.58 30.95
N LEU A 370 -26.46 -9.66 30.97
CA LEU A 370 -25.67 -9.84 32.17
C LEU A 370 -24.74 -8.65 32.34
N MET A 371 -25.03 -7.81 33.33
CA MET A 371 -24.30 -6.58 33.62
C MET A 371 -23.59 -6.68 34.97
N LEU A 372 -22.30 -6.42 34.96
CA LEU A 372 -21.43 -6.34 36.12
C LEU A 372 -20.84 -4.94 36.17
N GLY A 373 -21.15 -4.16 37.21
CA GLY A 373 -20.60 -2.81 37.40
C GLY A 373 -19.10 -2.87 37.68
N GLY A 374 -18.73 -3.41 38.85
CA GLY A 374 -17.33 -3.61 39.21
C GLY A 374 -16.95 -2.74 40.40
N ASN A 375 -15.83 -2.03 40.29
CA ASN A 375 -15.38 -1.07 41.29
C ASN A 375 -15.88 0.32 40.92
N GLY A 376 -16.49 1.00 41.89
CA GLY A 376 -16.92 2.39 41.78
C GLY A 376 -18.43 2.52 41.68
N ASN A 377 -18.94 3.71 41.36
CA ASN A 377 -20.39 3.97 41.47
C ASN A 377 -21.04 3.89 40.09
N ASP A 378 -21.67 2.76 39.81
CA ASP A 378 -22.12 2.42 38.47
C ASP A 378 -23.61 2.71 38.27
N ILE A 379 -23.99 2.92 37.01
CA ILE A 379 -25.38 3.05 36.59
C ILE A 379 -25.67 1.96 35.57
N MET A 380 -26.57 1.05 35.90
CA MET A 380 -26.98 -0.05 35.03
C MET A 380 -28.48 0.04 34.72
N VAL A 381 -28.81 -0.13 33.44
CA VAL A 381 -30.19 -0.11 32.93
C VAL A 381 -30.42 -1.37 32.09
N GLY A 382 -31.22 -2.31 32.58
CA GLY A 382 -31.49 -3.61 31.94
C GLY A 382 -32.16 -3.41 30.60
N GLY A 383 -33.43 -3.00 30.62
CA GLY A 383 -34.18 -2.68 29.41
C GLY A 383 -35.36 -3.62 29.25
N SER A 384 -35.38 -4.40 28.18
CA SER A 384 -36.42 -5.39 27.97
C SER A 384 -35.85 -6.79 27.99
N GLY A 385 -36.45 -7.67 28.79
CA GLY A 385 -36.06 -9.07 28.92
C GLY A 385 -35.71 -9.36 30.37
N ASN A 386 -35.14 -10.53 30.66
CA ASN A 386 -34.89 -10.93 32.05
C ASN A 386 -33.41 -10.75 32.35
N ASP A 387 -33.08 -9.62 32.95
CA ASP A 387 -31.69 -9.18 33.08
C ASP A 387 -31.08 -9.64 34.41
N ILE A 388 -29.76 -9.76 34.42
CA ILE A 388 -28.96 -10.03 35.62
C ILE A 388 -28.02 -8.85 35.82
N MET A 389 -28.18 -8.16 36.93
CA MET A 389 -27.36 -7.00 37.30
C MET A 389 -26.66 -7.22 38.63
N ALA A 390 -25.36 -6.92 38.69
CA ALA A 390 -24.59 -6.90 39.92
C ALA A 390 -23.70 -5.64 40.01
N GLY A 391 -23.99 -4.75 40.96
CA GLY A 391 -23.23 -3.51 41.16
C GLY A 391 -21.79 -3.78 41.59
N GLN A 392 -21.64 -4.69 42.56
CA GLN A 392 -20.37 -5.06 43.19
C GLN A 392 -19.91 -4.04 44.23
N ASP A 393 -18.84 -3.28 44.00
CA ASP A 393 -18.26 -2.40 45.03
C ASP A 393 -18.55 -0.93 44.73
N GLY A 394 -19.44 -0.27 45.47
CA GLY A 394 -19.68 1.17 45.31
C GLY A 394 -21.07 1.60 45.71
N ASN A 395 -21.56 2.74 45.21
CA ASN A 395 -22.94 3.15 45.45
C ASN A 395 -23.67 3.15 44.11
N ASP A 396 -24.31 2.04 43.81
CA ASP A 396 -24.75 1.76 42.45
C ASP A 396 -26.21 2.14 42.23
N ILE A 397 -26.56 2.43 40.99
CA ILE A 397 -27.94 2.67 40.55
C ILE A 397 -28.30 1.62 39.51
N MET A 398 -29.34 0.83 39.79
CA MET A 398 -29.80 -0.22 38.90
C MET A 398 -31.28 -0.05 38.57
N LEU A 399 -31.62 -0.16 37.29
CA LEU A 399 -32.98 -0.11 36.76
C LEU A 399 -33.25 -1.32 35.88
N GLY A 400 -34.10 -2.26 36.31
CA GLY A 400 -34.47 -3.43 35.50
C GLY A 400 -35.34 -3.10 34.30
N ASN A 401 -36.33 -2.22 34.51
CA ASN A 401 -37.36 -1.84 33.55
C ASN A 401 -38.41 -2.93 33.29
N SER A 402 -38.28 -3.77 32.26
CA SER A 402 -39.34 -4.73 31.89
C SER A 402 -38.81 -6.13 31.74
N GLY A 403 -39.57 -7.10 32.26
CA GLY A 403 -39.15 -8.50 32.38
C GLY A 403 -38.82 -8.85 33.83
N SER A 404 -38.48 -10.11 34.07
CA SER A 404 -38.26 -10.63 35.42
C SER A 404 -36.78 -10.57 35.77
N ASP A 405 -36.36 -9.52 36.47
CA ASP A 405 -34.96 -9.20 36.64
C ASP A 405 -34.35 -9.78 37.92
N PHE A 406 -33.04 -10.05 37.89
CA PHE A 406 -32.23 -10.38 39.05
C PHE A 406 -31.24 -9.24 39.33
N MET A 407 -31.31 -8.65 40.52
CA MET A 407 -30.47 -7.51 40.87
C MET A 407 -29.75 -7.73 42.20
N PHE A 408 -28.44 -7.51 42.23
CA PHE A 408 -27.61 -7.56 43.43
C PHE A 408 -26.78 -6.28 43.57
N GLY A 409 -27.02 -5.48 44.60
CA GLY A 409 -26.27 -4.23 44.88
C GLY A 409 -24.80 -4.51 45.11
N GLY A 410 -24.52 -5.26 46.17
CA GLY A 410 -23.15 -5.51 46.59
C GLY A 410 -22.78 -4.65 47.78
N SER A 411 -21.52 -4.23 47.86
CA SER A 411 -20.99 -3.39 48.93
C SER A 411 -21.32 -1.93 48.67
N GLY A 412 -21.91 -1.25 49.65
CA GLY A 412 -22.13 0.20 49.63
C GLY A 412 -23.60 0.57 49.70
N ASN A 413 -24.01 1.75 49.24
CA ASN A 413 -25.38 2.22 49.41
C ASN A 413 -26.08 2.33 48.06
N ASP A 414 -26.86 1.31 47.74
CA ASP A 414 -27.34 1.12 46.37
C ASP A 414 -28.79 1.59 46.20
N ILE A 415 -29.15 1.95 44.97
CA ILE A 415 -30.51 2.22 44.55
C ILE A 415 -30.91 1.18 43.51
N LEU A 416 -31.90 0.35 43.84
CA LEU A 416 -32.36 -0.73 42.97
C LEU A 416 -33.84 -0.52 42.64
N ILE A 417 -34.16 -0.43 41.35
CA ILE A 417 -35.52 -0.27 40.84
C ILE A 417 -35.80 -1.45 39.90
N GLY A 418 -36.66 -2.39 40.32
CA GLY A 418 -37.03 -3.55 39.51
C GLY A 418 -37.76 -3.15 38.23
N GLY A 419 -38.99 -2.65 38.38
CA GLY A 419 -39.74 -2.06 37.28
C GLY A 419 -41.08 -2.76 37.11
N ALA A 420 -41.35 -3.24 35.91
CA ALA A 420 -42.52 -4.07 35.61
C ALA A 420 -42.22 -5.54 35.95
N ASP A 421 -43.27 -6.37 35.95
CA ASP A 421 -43.17 -7.81 36.15
C ASP A 421 -42.63 -8.21 37.53
N ALA A 422 -41.92 -9.33 37.63
CA ALA A 422 -41.59 -9.96 38.91
C ALA A 422 -40.09 -10.09 39.08
N ASP A 423 -39.54 -9.26 39.95
CA ASP A 423 -38.09 -9.13 40.14
C ASP A 423 -37.59 -9.79 41.42
N LEU A 424 -36.32 -10.16 41.40
CA LEU A 424 -35.58 -10.65 42.55
C LEU A 424 -34.43 -9.69 42.89
N ILE A 425 -34.63 -8.89 43.93
CA ILE A 425 -33.73 -7.80 44.30
C ILE A 425 -33.08 -8.07 45.66
N PHE A 426 -31.75 -7.98 45.70
CA PHE A 426 -30.94 -8.04 46.89
C PHE A 426 -30.05 -6.79 46.94
N GLY A 427 -30.12 -5.99 48.01
CA GLY A 427 -29.23 -4.83 48.18
C GLY A 427 -27.80 -5.30 48.47
N GLY A 428 -27.51 -5.64 49.72
CA GLY A 428 -26.23 -6.24 50.08
C GLY A 428 -25.71 -5.64 51.38
N PRO A 429 -24.40 -5.65 51.62
CA PRO A 429 -23.80 -4.87 52.68
C PRO A 429 -23.94 -3.36 52.47
N GLY A 430 -24.82 -2.71 53.25
CA GLY A 430 -24.86 -1.24 53.37
C GLY A 430 -26.26 -0.72 53.63
N VAL A 431 -26.57 0.48 53.16
CA VAL A 431 -27.90 1.10 53.29
C VAL A 431 -28.54 1.26 51.93
N ASP A 432 -29.34 0.26 51.56
CA ASP A 432 -29.90 0.16 50.21
C ASP A 432 -31.31 0.72 50.15
N LEU A 433 -31.65 1.29 49.00
CA LEU A 433 -32.99 1.76 48.65
C LEU A 433 -33.56 0.89 47.52
N ILE A 434 -34.56 0.08 47.86
CA ILE A 434 -35.18 -0.86 46.92
C ILE A 434 -36.60 -0.40 46.57
N PHE A 435 -36.88 -0.28 45.27
CA PHE A 435 -38.20 -0.08 44.69
C PHE A 435 -38.55 -1.31 43.85
N SER A 436 -39.59 -2.02 44.28
CA SER A 436 -40.12 -3.21 43.60
C SER A 436 -41.42 -2.90 42.88
#